data_AF-A0A1M5KME5-F1
#
_entry.id   AF-A0A1M5KME5-F1
#
_cell.length_a   1.000
_cell.length_b   1.000
_cell.length_c   1.000
_cell.angle_alpha   90.00
_cell.angle_beta   90.00
_cell.angle_gamma   90.00
#
_symmetry.space_group_name_H-M   'P 1'
#
loop_
_entity.id
_entity.type
_entity.pdbx_description
1 polymer ?
#
loop_
_entity_poly.entity_id
_entity_poly.type
_entity_poly.pdbx_seq_one_letter_code
_entity_poly.pdbx_strand_id
1 'polypeptide(L)'
;MPEPMTSPAPIVTAVAALPDGALSALLAPHGLELRYVPDGQPIPGSYWGESEAGLIGNVLFVRSDTPVHSALHEACHWLCMDADRRAVLHTDAGGDDTEEAAACYLQVILTSHLAGYDRSRLFADMDAWGYHFRLGSTRAWFEGDSDDAHDWLQRHRAHLLPQQSS
;
A
#
# COMPACT_ATOMS: atom_id res chain seq x y z
N MET A 1 31.23 24.24 3.69
CA MET A 1 29.87 23.72 3.97
C MET A 1 29.95 22.21 3.89
N PRO A 2 29.44 21.44 4.87
CA PRO A 2 29.28 20.01 4.66
C PRO A 2 28.24 19.80 3.56
N GLU A 3 28.56 18.95 2.59
CA GLU A 3 27.62 18.48 1.57
C GLU A 3 26.45 17.77 2.26
N PRO A 4 25.20 17.88 1.76
CA PRO A 4 24.12 17.07 2.28
C PRO A 4 24.51 15.60 2.07
N MET A 5 24.70 14.88 3.17
CA MET A 5 24.82 13.43 3.14
C MET A 5 23.46 12.89 2.70
N THR A 6 23.29 12.69 1.40
CA THR A 6 22.16 11.92 0.88
C THR A 6 22.35 10.50 1.40
N SER A 7 21.64 10.16 2.49
CA SER A 7 21.49 8.76 2.88
C SER A 7 21.01 8.00 1.64
N PRO A 8 21.63 6.86 1.29
CA PRO A 8 21.15 6.07 0.17
C PRO A 8 19.67 5.77 0.41
N ALA A 9 18.84 5.98 -0.62
CA ALA A 9 17.43 5.64 -0.56
C ALA A 9 17.29 4.20 -0.05
N PRO A 10 16.33 3.92 0.86
CA PRO A 10 16.18 2.60 1.44
C PRO A 10 15.98 1.56 0.34
N ILE A 11 16.73 0.45 0.42
CA ILE A 11 16.66 -0.63 -0.56
C ILE A 11 15.40 -1.45 -0.27
N VAL A 12 14.29 -1.01 -0.85
CA VAL A 12 13.00 -1.70 -0.82
C VAL A 12 12.75 -2.46 -2.11
N THR A 13 11.88 -3.45 -2.09
CA THR A 13 11.53 -4.20 -3.30
C THR A 13 10.71 -3.34 -4.23
N ALA A 14 11.20 -3.14 -5.45
CA ALA A 14 10.46 -2.44 -6.49
C ALA A 14 9.44 -3.35 -7.19
N VAL A 15 8.39 -2.78 -7.75
CA VAL A 15 7.35 -3.50 -8.51
C VAL A 15 7.96 -4.29 -9.68
N ALA A 16 9.02 -3.78 -10.32
CA ALA A 16 9.72 -4.50 -11.39
C ALA A 16 10.39 -5.82 -10.95
N ALA A 17 10.53 -6.08 -9.64
CA ALA A 17 11.03 -7.35 -9.12
C ALA A 17 9.94 -8.42 -8.98
N LEU A 18 8.67 -8.06 -9.13
CA LEU A 18 7.55 -9.01 -9.09
C LEU A 18 7.43 -9.76 -10.43
N PRO A 19 6.86 -10.97 -10.43
CA PRO A 19 6.45 -11.64 -11.66
C PRO A 19 5.46 -10.78 -12.46
N ASP A 20 5.56 -10.84 -13.79
CA ASP A 20 4.68 -10.11 -14.69
C ASP A 20 3.20 -10.32 -14.36
N GLY A 21 2.46 -9.23 -14.20
CA GLY A 21 1.04 -9.26 -13.91
C GLY A 21 0.65 -9.65 -12.48
N ALA A 22 1.59 -9.99 -11.59
CA ALA A 22 1.29 -10.40 -10.22
C ALA A 22 0.49 -9.34 -9.45
N LEU A 23 0.89 -8.07 -9.55
CA LEU A 23 0.20 -6.96 -8.88
C LEU A 23 -1.19 -6.71 -9.50
N SER A 24 -1.32 -6.80 -10.82
CA SER A 24 -2.62 -6.66 -11.49
C SER A 24 -3.58 -7.79 -11.11
N ALA A 25 -3.10 -9.03 -11.04
CA ALA A 25 -3.89 -10.19 -10.62
C ALA A 25 -4.38 -10.09 -9.17
N LEU A 26 -3.60 -9.45 -8.30
CA LEU A 26 -4.01 -9.16 -6.92
C LEU A 26 -5.11 -8.10 -6.87
N LEU A 27 -4.99 -7.02 -7.63
CA LEU A 27 -5.83 -5.82 -7.51
C LEU A 27 -7.13 -5.87 -8.32
N ALA A 28 -7.11 -6.50 -9.50
CA ALA A 28 -8.26 -6.54 -10.40
C ALA A 28 -9.55 -7.13 -9.77
N PRO A 29 -9.50 -8.19 -8.94
CA PRO A 29 -10.70 -8.70 -8.24
C PRO A 29 -11.37 -7.70 -7.31
N HIS A 30 -10.64 -6.67 -6.88
CA HIS A 30 -11.16 -5.62 -6.01
C HIS A 30 -11.69 -4.40 -6.79
N GLY A 31 -11.54 -4.36 -8.12
CA GLY A 31 -11.96 -3.23 -8.95
C GLY A 31 -10.92 -2.11 -9.08
N LEU A 32 -9.68 -2.36 -8.63
CA LEU A 32 -8.55 -1.45 -8.83
C LEU A 32 -7.87 -1.73 -10.18
N GLU A 33 -7.68 -0.68 -10.97
CA GLU A 33 -6.92 -0.70 -12.23
C GLU A 33 -5.47 -0.33 -11.95
N LEU A 34 -4.53 -1.14 -12.43
CA LEU A 34 -3.09 -0.84 -12.34
C LEU A 34 -2.59 -0.17 -13.63
N ARG A 35 -1.93 0.98 -13.52
CA ARG A 35 -1.28 1.67 -14.64
C ARG A 35 0.20 1.91 -14.38
N TYR A 36 1.02 1.46 -15.32
CA TYR A 36 2.45 1.75 -15.32
C TYR A 36 2.73 3.10 -15.97
N VAL A 37 3.45 3.94 -15.24
CA VAL A 37 3.98 5.23 -15.70
C VAL A 37 5.40 5.00 -16.25
N PRO A 38 5.80 5.66 -17.35
CA PRO A 38 7.16 5.55 -17.88
C PRO A 38 8.21 6.00 -16.88
N ASP A 39 9.40 5.41 -16.96
CA ASP A 39 10.55 5.80 -16.13
C ASP A 39 10.88 7.30 -16.33
N GLY A 40 11.20 7.97 -15.21
CA GLY A 40 11.52 9.41 -15.19
C GLY A 40 10.32 10.34 -15.34
N GLN A 41 9.09 9.83 -15.46
CA GLN A 41 7.88 10.65 -15.39
C GLN A 41 7.34 10.71 -13.96
N PRO A 42 6.69 11.82 -13.56
CA PRO A 42 6.02 11.93 -12.27
C PRO A 42 4.85 10.94 -12.19
N ILE A 43 4.67 10.32 -11.03
CA ILE A 43 3.57 9.38 -10.77
C ILE A 43 2.33 10.21 -10.40
N PRO A 44 1.23 10.16 -11.19
CA PRO A 44 0.02 10.91 -10.88
C PRO A 44 -0.61 10.46 -9.56
N GLY A 45 -1.01 11.42 -8.71
CA GLY A 45 -1.65 11.13 -7.43
C GLY A 45 -0.69 10.65 -6.33
N SER A 46 0.62 10.66 -6.56
CA SER A 46 1.60 10.46 -5.48
C SER A 46 1.67 11.71 -4.60
N TYR A 47 1.69 11.50 -3.27
CA TYR A 47 1.75 12.59 -2.30
C TYR A 47 3.18 13.11 -2.10
N TRP A 48 4.17 12.22 -2.07
CA TRP A 48 5.57 12.58 -1.86
C TRP A 48 6.38 12.78 -3.15
N GLY A 49 5.82 12.43 -4.32
CA GLY A 49 6.37 12.75 -5.65
C GLY A 49 7.60 11.95 -6.09
N GLU A 50 8.07 11.03 -5.25
CA GLU A 50 9.22 10.13 -5.50
C GLU A 50 8.78 8.86 -6.27
N SER A 51 9.38 7.70 -5.98
CA SER A 51 8.94 6.40 -6.50
C SER A 51 7.62 5.90 -5.88
N GLU A 52 7.04 6.63 -4.94
CA GLU A 52 5.79 6.26 -4.28
C GLU A 52 4.63 6.07 -5.29
N ALA A 53 3.81 5.05 -5.07
CA ALA A 53 2.59 4.85 -5.83
C ALA A 53 1.65 6.05 -5.69
N GLY A 54 0.83 6.27 -6.71
CA GLY A 54 -0.20 7.29 -6.70
C GLY A 54 -1.56 6.69 -6.97
N LEU A 55 -2.60 7.26 -6.39
CA LEU A 55 -3.96 6.75 -6.52
C LEU A 55 -4.91 7.87 -6.93
N ILE A 56 -5.66 7.66 -8.02
CA ILE A 56 -6.71 8.58 -8.47
C ILE A 56 -7.95 7.77 -8.83
N GLY A 57 -9.07 8.02 -8.13
CA GLY A 57 -10.26 7.20 -8.26
C GLY A 57 -9.96 5.73 -7.96
N ASN A 58 -10.18 4.84 -8.92
CA ASN A 58 -9.85 3.41 -8.82
C ASN A 58 -8.58 3.01 -9.58
N VAL A 59 -7.75 3.99 -9.99
CA VAL A 59 -6.54 3.75 -10.78
C VAL A 59 -5.30 3.95 -9.91
N LEU A 60 -4.55 2.87 -9.72
CA LEU A 60 -3.26 2.86 -9.05
C LEU A 60 -2.15 3.05 -10.09
N PHE A 61 -1.42 4.15 -9.97
CA PHE A 61 -0.27 4.50 -10.79
C PHE A 61 1.02 4.04 -10.11
N VAL A 62 1.82 3.28 -10.84
CA VAL A 62 3.13 2.79 -10.38
C VAL A 62 4.17 3.02 -11.47
N ARG A 63 5.44 3.13 -11.07
CA ARG A 63 6.61 3.11 -11.96
C ARG A 63 7.42 1.85 -11.69
N SER A 64 8.40 1.54 -12.54
CA SER A 64 9.20 0.32 -12.39
C SER A 64 9.94 0.25 -11.04
N ASP A 65 10.38 1.40 -10.53
CA ASP A 65 11.07 1.61 -9.26
C ASP A 65 10.12 1.81 -8.06
N THR A 66 8.79 1.79 -8.27
CA THR A 66 7.84 1.97 -7.18
C THR A 66 7.96 0.85 -6.16
N PRO A 67 8.09 1.16 -4.84
CA PRO A 67 8.12 0.13 -3.82
C PRO A 67 6.83 -0.69 -3.78
N VAL A 68 6.94 -2.01 -3.66
CA VAL A 68 5.77 -2.90 -3.57
C VAL A 68 4.92 -2.55 -2.36
N HIS A 69 5.53 -2.27 -1.20
CA HIS A 69 4.78 -1.86 0.00
C HIS A 69 3.99 -0.57 -0.25
N SER A 70 4.52 0.38 -1.02
CA SER A 70 3.82 1.64 -1.33
C SER A 70 2.62 1.38 -2.23
N ALA A 71 2.77 0.54 -3.26
CA ALA A 71 1.64 0.14 -4.10
C ALA A 71 0.55 -0.60 -3.32
N LEU A 72 0.94 -1.48 -2.38
CA LEU A 72 -0.01 -2.17 -1.50
C LEU A 72 -0.69 -1.22 -0.52
N HIS A 73 0.04 -0.24 0.03
CA HIS A 73 -0.47 0.74 0.98
C HIS A 73 -1.59 1.58 0.36
N GLU A 74 -1.34 2.18 -0.81
CA GLU A 74 -2.34 2.95 -1.55
C GLU A 74 -3.56 2.10 -1.94
N ALA A 75 -3.33 0.85 -2.38
CA ALA A 75 -4.43 -0.07 -2.66
C ALA A 75 -5.26 -0.37 -1.40
N CYS A 76 -4.64 -0.52 -0.24
CA CYS A 76 -5.32 -0.77 1.02
C CYS A 76 -6.14 0.44 1.48
N HIS A 77 -5.64 1.66 1.29
CA HIS A 77 -6.41 2.88 1.50
C HIS A 77 -7.69 2.88 0.68
N TRP A 78 -7.59 2.61 -0.62
CA TRP A 78 -8.77 2.53 -1.47
C TRP A 78 -9.77 1.47 -1.01
N LEU A 79 -9.27 0.30 -0.59
CA LEU A 79 -10.10 -0.78 -0.07
C LEU A 79 -10.84 -0.37 1.21
N CYS A 80 -10.15 0.28 2.15
CA CYS A 80 -10.71 0.76 3.41
C CYS A 80 -11.78 1.85 3.21
N MET A 81 -11.73 2.62 2.13
CA MET A 81 -12.76 3.61 1.84
C MET A 81 -14.12 2.98 1.52
N ASP A 82 -15.18 3.64 1.98
CA ASP A 82 -16.54 3.40 1.52
C ASP A 82 -16.77 3.93 0.09
N ALA A 83 -17.90 3.56 -0.51
CA ALA A 83 -18.21 3.89 -1.90
C ALA A 83 -18.34 5.41 -2.15
N ASP A 84 -18.81 6.17 -1.15
CA ASP A 84 -19.00 7.62 -1.27
C ASP A 84 -17.64 8.33 -1.28
N ARG A 85 -16.70 7.89 -0.43
CA ARG A 85 -15.31 8.39 -0.41
C ARG A 85 -14.55 8.01 -1.67
N ARG A 86 -14.70 6.77 -2.17
CA ARG A 86 -14.09 6.34 -3.44
C ARG A 86 -14.53 7.20 -4.62
N ALA A 87 -15.78 7.68 -4.63
CA ALA A 87 -16.33 8.47 -5.73
C ALA A 87 -15.73 9.88 -5.85
N VAL A 88 -15.16 10.43 -4.77
CA VAL A 88 -14.58 11.78 -4.73
C VAL A 88 -13.06 11.78 -4.59
N LEU A 89 -12.43 10.61 -4.58
CA LEU A 89 -10.99 10.45 -4.38
C LEU A 89 -10.18 11.02 -5.56
N HIS A 90 -9.33 12.00 -5.27
CA HIS A 90 -8.43 12.59 -6.27
C HIS A 90 -6.94 12.41 -5.92
N THR A 91 -6.55 12.47 -4.63
CA THR A 91 -5.13 12.34 -4.19
C THR A 91 -5.01 12.11 -2.68
N ASP A 92 -5.87 12.74 -1.86
CA ASP A 92 -5.86 12.53 -0.41
C ASP A 92 -6.92 11.49 -0.04
N ALA A 93 -6.45 10.35 0.47
CA ALA A 93 -7.29 9.27 0.95
C ALA A 93 -8.15 9.70 2.15
N GLY A 94 -7.63 10.62 2.99
CA GLY A 94 -8.16 10.88 4.32
C GLY A 94 -8.20 9.61 5.19
N GLY A 95 -8.40 9.79 6.49
CA GLY A 95 -8.52 8.68 7.43
C GLY A 95 -8.17 9.11 8.84
N ASP A 96 -8.63 8.35 9.82
CA ASP A 96 -8.12 8.46 11.19
C ASP A 96 -6.92 7.52 11.38
N ASP A 97 -6.20 7.68 12.50
CA ASP A 97 -5.03 6.83 12.83
C ASP A 97 -5.37 5.32 12.85
N THR A 98 -6.65 4.97 13.08
CA THR A 98 -7.10 3.57 13.10
C THR A 98 -7.28 3.02 11.69
N GLU A 99 -7.81 3.82 10.77
CA GLU A 99 -7.91 3.48 9.35
C GLU A 99 -6.53 3.34 8.71
N GLU A 100 -5.59 4.23 9.05
CA GLU A 100 -4.17 4.12 8.64
C GLU A 100 -3.54 2.81 9.15
N ALA A 101 -3.75 2.48 10.42
CA ALA A 101 -3.30 1.21 10.99
C ALA A 101 -3.99 0.00 10.32
N ALA A 102 -5.27 0.13 9.96
CA ALA A 102 -6.01 -0.90 9.23
C ALA A 102 -5.48 -1.10 7.80
N ALA A 103 -5.16 -0.02 7.08
CA ALA A 103 -4.49 -0.10 5.78
C ALA A 103 -3.12 -0.78 5.90
N CYS A 104 -2.34 -0.42 6.92
CA CYS A 104 -1.07 -1.06 7.25
C CYS A 104 -1.21 -2.56 7.58
N TYR A 105 -2.31 -2.96 8.22
CA TYR A 105 -2.58 -4.36 8.53
C TYR A 105 -3.00 -5.12 7.27
N LEU A 106 -3.87 -4.53 6.47
CA LEU A 106 -4.41 -5.14 5.25
C LEU A 106 -3.31 -5.43 4.23
N GLN A 107 -2.32 -4.54 4.06
CA GLN A 107 -1.21 -4.81 3.14
C GLN A 107 -0.44 -6.07 3.54
N VAL A 108 -0.29 -6.35 4.85
CA VAL A 108 0.34 -7.59 5.34
C VAL A 108 -0.48 -8.80 4.95
N ILE A 109 -1.82 -8.73 5.07
CA ILE A 109 -2.71 -9.82 4.67
C ILE A 109 -2.65 -10.06 3.16
N LEU A 110 -2.65 -9.01 2.34
CA LEU A 110 -2.64 -9.12 0.88
C LEU A 110 -1.36 -9.79 0.33
N THR A 111 -0.23 -9.69 1.01
CA THR A 111 1.00 -10.38 0.57
C THR A 111 0.85 -11.90 0.46
N SER A 112 -0.07 -12.52 1.23
CA SER A 112 -0.34 -13.95 1.11
C SER A 112 -0.92 -14.36 -0.25
N HIS A 113 -1.42 -13.38 -1.01
CA HIS A 113 -1.98 -13.53 -2.35
C HIS A 113 -1.07 -12.95 -3.45
N LEU A 114 0.08 -12.36 -3.10
CA LEU A 114 1.00 -11.75 -4.05
C LEU A 114 2.14 -12.70 -4.40
N ALA A 115 2.24 -13.06 -5.68
CA ALA A 115 3.34 -13.89 -6.16
C ALA A 115 4.67 -13.13 -6.10
N GLY A 116 5.72 -13.78 -5.58
CA GLY A 116 7.07 -13.20 -5.52
C GLY A 116 7.32 -12.21 -4.39
N TYR A 117 6.35 -12.00 -3.48
CA TYR A 117 6.48 -11.08 -2.36
C TYR A 117 5.73 -11.58 -1.14
N ASP A 118 6.44 -11.75 -0.02
CA ASP A 118 5.86 -12.31 1.21
C ASP A 118 5.85 -11.31 2.38
N ARG A 119 5.20 -11.70 3.47
CA ARG A 119 5.10 -10.90 4.70
C ARG A 119 6.47 -10.53 5.28
N SER A 120 7.43 -11.46 5.24
CA SER A 120 8.77 -11.21 5.78
C SER A 120 9.46 -10.09 5.01
N ARG A 121 9.32 -10.08 3.68
CA ARG A 121 9.87 -9.02 2.85
C ARG A 121 9.13 -7.70 3.04
N LEU A 122 7.80 -7.73 3.15
CA LEU A 122 7.02 -6.54 3.45
C LEU A 122 7.47 -5.87 4.76
N PHE A 123 7.63 -6.64 5.85
CA PHE A 123 8.09 -6.10 7.13
C PHE A 123 9.45 -5.43 7.00
N ALA A 124 10.40 -6.06 6.31
CA ALA A 124 11.72 -5.51 6.10
C ALA A 124 11.69 -4.23 5.24
N ASP A 125 10.88 -4.21 4.18
CA ASP A 125 10.76 -3.07 3.29
C ASP A 125 10.08 -1.88 4.01
N MET A 126 9.03 -2.12 4.81
CA MET A 126 8.37 -1.09 5.62
C MET A 126 9.30 -0.50 6.68
N ASP A 127 10.03 -1.35 7.41
CA ASP A 127 11.00 -0.90 8.40
C ASP A 127 12.15 -0.10 7.74
N ALA A 128 12.62 -0.54 6.56
CA ALA A 128 13.65 0.19 5.80
C ALA A 128 13.14 1.53 5.27
N TRP A 129 11.87 1.60 4.86
CA TRP A 129 11.23 2.84 4.41
C TRP A 129 11.06 3.86 5.55
N GLY A 130 11.03 3.40 6.80
CA GLY A 130 10.94 4.24 8.00
C GLY A 130 9.59 4.19 8.70
N TYR A 131 8.83 3.11 8.54
CA TYR A 131 7.63 2.90 9.36
C TYR A 131 8.01 2.80 10.83
N HIS A 132 7.35 3.60 11.68
CA HIS A 132 7.63 3.67 13.10
C HIS A 132 6.41 3.24 13.91
N PHE A 133 6.43 1.99 14.37
CA PHE A 133 5.42 1.47 15.30
C PHE A 133 5.93 1.45 16.73
N ARG A 134 5.00 1.42 17.70
CA ARG A 134 5.29 1.44 19.14
C ARG A 134 6.26 0.36 19.59
N LEU A 135 6.19 -0.84 18.98
CA LEU A 135 7.04 -1.99 19.30
C LEU A 135 8.36 -2.03 18.51
N GLY A 136 8.68 -0.97 17.75
CA GLY A 136 9.98 -0.77 17.10
C GLY A 136 10.22 -1.53 15.80
N SER A 137 9.30 -2.40 15.36
CA SER A 137 9.30 -3.00 14.03
C SER A 137 7.88 -3.28 13.56
N THR A 138 7.68 -3.29 12.25
CA THR A 138 6.40 -3.63 11.62
C THR A 138 5.94 -5.03 12.03
N ARG A 139 6.88 -5.99 12.09
CA ARG A 139 6.57 -7.35 12.51
C ARG A 139 6.05 -7.42 13.95
N ALA A 140 6.75 -6.78 14.89
CA ALA A 140 6.35 -6.80 16.29
C ALA A 140 4.98 -6.14 16.49
N TRP A 141 4.73 -5.03 15.79
CA TRP A 141 3.42 -4.41 15.76
C TRP A 141 2.33 -5.35 15.23
N PHE A 142 2.55 -5.97 14.07
CA PHE A 142 1.57 -6.89 13.47
C PHE A 142 1.25 -8.06 14.40
N GLU A 143 2.25 -8.64 15.06
CA GLU A 143 2.09 -9.82 15.93
C GLU A 143 1.57 -9.48 17.34
N GLY A 144 1.66 -8.23 17.82
CA GLY A 144 1.42 -7.91 19.23
C GLY A 144 0.80 -6.56 19.59
N ASP A 145 0.51 -5.68 18.62
CA ASP A 145 -0.08 -4.35 18.87
C ASP A 145 -0.98 -3.87 17.71
N SER A 146 -1.68 -4.81 17.06
CA SER A 146 -2.48 -4.54 15.86
C SER A 146 -3.98 -4.85 16.02
N ASP A 147 -4.43 -5.12 17.26
CA ASP A 147 -5.81 -5.50 17.56
C ASP A 147 -6.83 -4.45 17.08
N ASP A 148 -6.55 -3.16 17.29
CA ASP A 148 -7.43 -2.07 16.86
C ASP A 148 -7.60 -2.05 15.33
N ALA A 149 -6.51 -2.27 14.59
CA ALA A 149 -6.52 -2.34 13.12
C ALA A 149 -7.29 -3.56 12.63
N HIS A 150 -7.07 -4.72 13.24
CA HIS A 150 -7.79 -5.95 12.93
C HIS A 150 -9.30 -5.80 13.21
N ASP A 151 -9.66 -5.28 14.38
CA ASP A 151 -11.05 -5.05 14.77
C ASP A 151 -11.75 -4.05 13.86
N TRP A 152 -11.04 -3.00 13.42
CA TRP A 152 -11.54 -2.06 12.43
C TRP A 152 -11.88 -2.78 11.12
N LEU A 153 -10.97 -3.59 10.58
CA LEU A 153 -11.22 -4.35 9.35
C LEU A 153 -12.41 -5.31 9.50
N GLN A 154 -12.56 -5.97 10.65
CA GLN A 154 -13.69 -6.85 10.91
C GLN A 154 -15.02 -6.10 10.93
N ARG A 155 -15.07 -4.90 11.53
CA ARG A 155 -16.27 -4.04 11.51
C ARG A 155 -16.62 -3.56 10.10
N HIS A 156 -15.62 -3.33 9.26
CA HIS A 156 -15.76 -2.73 7.92
C HIS A 156 -15.78 -3.75 6.77
N ARG A 157 -15.66 -5.04 7.06
CA ARG A 157 -15.59 -6.14 6.06
C ARG A 157 -16.67 -6.14 4.97
N ALA A 158 -17.84 -5.57 5.24
CA ALA A 158 -18.99 -5.58 4.35
C ALA A 158 -18.79 -4.78 3.05
N HIS A 159 -17.87 -3.81 3.05
CA HIS A 159 -17.50 -3.02 1.86
C HIS A 159 -16.05 -3.24 1.39
N LEU A 160 -15.21 -3.92 2.19
CA LEU A 160 -13.86 -4.33 1.79
C LEU A 160 -13.88 -5.43 0.71
N LEU A 161 -14.89 -6.30 0.76
CA LEU A 161 -15.09 -7.37 -0.22
C LEU A 161 -16.24 -7.00 -1.16
N PRO A 162 -16.09 -7.18 -2.49
CA PRO A 162 -17.22 -7.06 -3.38
C PRO A 162 -18.31 -8.02 -2.90
N GLN A 163 -19.50 -7.48 -2.63
CA GLN A 163 -20.69 -8.28 -2.34
C GLN A 163 -20.86 -9.26 -3.51
N GLN A 164 -20.56 -10.54 -3.28
CA GLN A 164 -20.94 -11.57 -4.25
C GLN A 164 -22.46 -11.60 -4.27
N SER A 165 -23.04 -10.90 -5.25
CA SER A 165 -24.46 -11.00 -5.53
C SER A 165 -24.71 -12.43 -5.98
N SER A 166 -25.44 -13.19 -5.16
CA SER A 166 -25.98 -14.51 -5.52
C SER A 166 -26.96 -14.41 -6.69
#